data_AF-A0AAE0VYV5-F1
#
_entry.id   AF-A0AAE0VYV5-F1
#
_cell.length_a   1.000
_cell.length_b   1.000
_cell.length_c   1.000
_cell.angle_alpha   90.00
_cell.angle_beta   90.00
_cell.angle_gamma   90.00
#
_symmetry.space_group_name_H-M   'P 1'
#
loop_
_entity.id
_entity.type
_entity.pdbx_description
1 polymer ?
#
loop_
_entity_poly.entity_id
_entity_poly.type
_entity_poly.pdbx_seq_one_letter_code
_entity_poly.pdbx_strand_id
1 'polypeptide(L)'
;MLRFCPTRRREKSGILSMQLWSTRSKISEDKDQTSMEGDTARALVDGATNYRRKQNDSSTQKKGSCTTRLLLGLTIFFFLTTVGTLAVFLWRELVYHRPTEPLKDKVLAKFPGYFRTTEEQKLFEGNFSDLNTGQPVMVNQSIYDYGYTSCSINCRQNFRRKRQTYAPGSIFHGCCVSNTYFASPETKMNIFGVMKTIVHYVNVRQYFQATNCSSVIGCTGCRCTQDRSVQTAVVFKAGVTTPDDIEDFETNFFYFDGCCTCRNT
;
A
#
# COMPACT_ATOMS: atom_id res chain seq x y z
N MET A 1 4.75 -14.14 27.59
CA MET A 1 4.17 -13.67 26.30
C MET A 1 3.88 -14.90 25.44
N LEU A 2 2.59 -15.20 25.22
CA LEU A 2 2.10 -16.41 24.58
C LEU A 2 1.67 -16.10 23.14
N ARG A 3 2.15 -16.87 22.15
CA ARG A 3 1.51 -16.95 20.83
C ARG A 3 0.97 -18.36 20.64
N PHE A 4 -0.35 -18.44 20.57
CA PHE A 4 -1.14 -19.62 20.25
C PHE A 4 -0.94 -20.00 18.77
N CYS A 5 -0.63 -21.28 18.52
CA CYS A 5 -0.93 -21.94 17.25
C CYS A 5 -2.41 -22.37 17.29
N PRO A 6 -3.27 -21.99 16.33
CA PRO A 6 -4.66 -22.40 16.37
C PRO A 6 -4.76 -23.88 16.00
N THR A 7 -5.21 -24.69 16.97
CA THR A 7 -5.64 -26.07 16.72
C THR A 7 -6.98 -26.06 15.99
N ARG A 8 -7.02 -26.80 14.90
CA ARG A 8 -8.17 -26.97 14.00
C ARG A 8 -9.27 -27.75 14.72
N ARG A 9 -10.26 -27.06 15.30
CA ARG A 9 -11.45 -27.67 15.89
C ARG A 9 -12.48 -27.92 14.79
N ARG A 10 -12.86 -29.18 14.56
CA ARG A 10 -14.05 -29.55 13.78
C ARG A 10 -15.28 -29.08 14.56
N GLU A 11 -15.92 -28.00 14.11
CA GLU A 11 -17.24 -27.59 14.58
C GLU A 11 -18.33 -28.09 13.65
N LYS A 12 -19.40 -28.57 14.29
CA LYS A 12 -20.63 -29.07 13.69
C LYS A 12 -21.33 -27.92 12.96
N SER A 13 -21.83 -28.25 11.78
CA SER A 13 -22.72 -27.45 10.95
C SER A 13 -23.97 -26.99 11.73
N GLY A 14 -23.97 -25.73 12.15
CA GLY A 14 -25.16 -24.96 12.50
C GLY A 14 -25.52 -24.07 11.32
N ILE A 15 -26.59 -24.43 10.62
CA ILE A 15 -27.18 -23.64 9.54
C ILE A 15 -27.79 -22.39 10.18
N LEU A 16 -27.23 -21.23 9.91
CA LEU A 16 -27.81 -19.94 10.26
C LEU A 16 -27.89 -19.10 8.98
N SER A 17 -29.12 -18.89 8.54
CA SER A 17 -29.49 -18.14 7.34
C SER A 17 -29.02 -16.70 7.44
N MET A 18 -28.11 -16.29 6.55
CA MET A 18 -27.83 -14.88 6.31
C MET A 18 -28.88 -14.33 5.34
N GLN A 19 -29.69 -13.40 5.83
CA GLN A 19 -30.55 -12.56 5.00
C GLN A 19 -29.65 -11.65 4.14
N LEU A 20 -29.83 -11.75 2.82
CA LEU A 20 -29.26 -10.85 1.83
C LEU A 20 -29.74 -9.42 2.07
N TRP A 21 -28.81 -8.50 2.35
CA TRP A 21 -29.01 -7.08 2.06
C TRP A 21 -28.28 -6.75 0.76
N SER A 22 -29.05 -6.80 -0.32
CA SER A 22 -28.70 -6.32 -1.65
C SER A 22 -28.76 -4.79 -1.66
N THR A 23 -27.63 -4.12 -1.44
CA THR A 23 -27.52 -2.68 -1.69
C THR A 23 -27.26 -2.43 -3.17
N ARG A 24 -28.34 -1.98 -3.81
CA ARG A 24 -28.47 -1.56 -5.21
C ARG A 24 -27.63 -0.28 -5.41
N SER A 25 -26.44 -0.40 -6.00
CA SER A 25 -25.65 0.76 -6.44
C SER A 25 -26.33 1.37 -7.68
N LYS A 26 -26.83 2.59 -7.54
CA LYS A 26 -27.30 3.41 -8.66
C LYS A 26 -26.10 3.78 -9.53
N ILE A 27 -26.19 3.36 -10.79
CA ILE A 27 -25.37 3.79 -11.91
C ILE A 27 -25.56 5.31 -12.05
N SER A 28 -24.48 6.07 -11.90
CA SER A 28 -24.41 7.46 -12.37
C SER A 28 -24.18 7.45 -13.86
N GLU A 29 -25.07 8.07 -14.62
CA GLU A 29 -24.87 8.37 -16.02
C GLU A 29 -23.78 9.43 -16.14
N ASP A 30 -22.64 9.03 -16.71
CA ASP A 30 -21.69 9.92 -17.34
C ASP A 30 -22.36 10.59 -18.55
N LYS A 31 -22.28 11.92 -18.58
CA LYS A 31 -22.45 12.72 -19.79
C LYS A 31 -21.27 13.68 -19.90
N ASP A 32 -20.15 13.13 -20.34
CA ASP A 32 -19.16 13.89 -21.10
C ASP A 32 -19.50 13.77 -22.57
N GLN A 33 -19.84 14.90 -23.18
CA GLN A 33 -19.91 15.03 -24.63
C GLN A 33 -19.31 16.37 -25.04
N THR A 34 -17.98 16.44 -24.98
CA THR A 34 -17.17 17.35 -25.77
C THR A 34 -17.04 16.77 -27.17
N SER A 35 -17.80 17.34 -28.13
CA SER A 35 -17.52 17.19 -29.56
C SER A 35 -17.23 18.58 -30.11
N MET A 36 -15.95 18.83 -30.38
CA MET A 36 -15.51 19.89 -31.28
C MET A 36 -15.70 19.40 -32.71
N GLU A 37 -16.52 20.08 -33.50
CA GLU A 37 -16.31 20.17 -34.95
C GLU A 37 -17.14 21.31 -35.56
N GLY A 38 -16.50 22.06 -36.44
CA GLY A 38 -17.14 22.47 -37.70
C GLY A 38 -17.78 23.84 -37.75
N ASP A 39 -17.01 24.80 -38.24
CA ASP A 39 -17.33 25.72 -39.34
C ASP A 39 -18.73 26.37 -39.38
N THR A 40 -18.78 27.69 -39.44
CA THR A 40 -18.97 28.45 -40.69
C THR A 40 -19.41 29.90 -40.45
N ALA A 41 -18.85 30.75 -41.32
CA ALA A 41 -19.53 31.88 -41.97
C ALA A 41 -19.81 33.18 -41.19
N ARG A 42 -19.11 34.21 -41.69
CA ARG A 42 -19.67 35.47 -42.23
C ARG A 42 -20.51 36.34 -41.26
N ALA A 43 -19.97 37.51 -40.95
CA ALA A 43 -20.55 38.77 -41.44
C ALA A 43 -19.56 39.93 -41.24
N LEU A 44 -18.89 40.31 -42.34
CA LEU A 44 -18.53 41.69 -42.59
C LEU A 44 -19.83 42.48 -42.70
N VAL A 45 -20.05 43.45 -41.82
CA VAL A 45 -20.99 44.55 -42.06
C VAL A 45 -20.23 45.84 -41.86
N ASP A 46 -19.76 46.36 -42.99
CA ASP A 46 -19.47 47.78 -43.19
C ASP A 46 -20.76 48.56 -42.99
N GLY A 47 -20.81 49.35 -41.92
CA GLY A 47 -21.89 50.28 -41.61
C GLY A 47 -21.38 51.71 -41.58
N ALA A 48 -20.93 52.21 -42.74
CA ALA A 48 -20.65 53.62 -42.93
C ALA A 48 -21.95 54.43 -42.84
N THR A 49 -22.20 55.08 -41.71
CA THR A 49 -23.16 56.19 -41.63
C THR A 49 -22.50 57.43 -41.04
N ASN A 50 -22.08 58.29 -41.96
CA ASN A 50 -21.90 59.72 -41.79
C ASN A 50 -23.14 60.35 -41.13
N TYR A 51 -23.02 60.78 -39.87
CA TYR A 51 -23.94 61.77 -39.30
C TYR A 51 -23.17 62.98 -38.76
N ARG A 52 -22.95 63.92 -39.69
CA ARG A 52 -23.17 65.36 -39.57
C ARG A 52 -23.06 65.97 -38.15
N ARG A 53 -21.87 66.49 -37.90
CA ARG A 53 -21.54 67.70 -37.13
C ARG A 53 -22.74 68.62 -36.86
N LYS A 54 -23.21 68.68 -35.61
CA LYS A 54 -23.85 69.86 -35.01
C LYS A 54 -23.03 70.26 -33.80
N GLN A 55 -22.19 71.29 -33.99
CA GLN A 55 -21.71 72.12 -32.89
C GLN A 55 -22.93 72.80 -32.28
N ASN A 56 -23.38 72.28 -31.15
CA ASN A 56 -24.15 73.10 -30.22
C ASN A 56 -23.19 73.50 -29.11
N ASP A 57 -22.72 74.74 -29.22
CA ASP A 57 -22.28 75.52 -28.07
C ASP A 57 -23.43 75.53 -27.05
N SER A 58 -23.23 74.82 -25.95
CA SER A 58 -23.99 75.06 -24.74
C SER A 58 -23.02 75.09 -23.58
N SER A 59 -22.39 76.24 -23.43
CA SER A 59 -21.85 76.74 -22.17
C SER A 59 -22.95 76.73 -21.09
N THR A 60 -23.16 75.59 -20.44
CA THR A 60 -23.93 75.52 -19.20
C THR A 60 -22.99 75.17 -18.06
N GLN A 61 -22.59 76.26 -17.40
CA GLN A 61 -21.98 76.34 -16.09
C GLN A 61 -22.45 75.24 -15.11
N LYS A 62 -21.51 74.33 -14.82
CA LYS A 62 -21.10 73.90 -13.47
C LYS A 62 -22.11 74.13 -12.34
N LYS A 63 -23.00 73.16 -12.07
CA LYS A 63 -23.48 72.83 -10.71
C LYS A 63 -23.84 71.34 -10.62
N GLY A 64 -22.81 70.50 -10.53
CA GLY A 64 -22.95 69.05 -10.33
C GLY A 64 -21.68 68.46 -9.73
N SER A 65 -21.16 69.09 -8.67
CA SER A 65 -19.77 68.90 -8.22
C SER A 65 -19.59 67.92 -7.05
N CYS A 66 -20.67 67.34 -6.51
CA CYS A 66 -20.58 66.52 -5.29
C CYS A 66 -20.83 65.03 -5.55
N THR A 67 -21.87 64.68 -6.29
CA THR A 67 -22.30 63.30 -6.54
C THR A 67 -21.32 62.50 -7.40
N THR A 68 -20.70 63.11 -8.42
CA THR A 68 -19.71 62.47 -9.29
C THR A 68 -18.42 62.10 -8.56
N ARG A 69 -17.97 62.92 -7.61
CA ARG A 69 -16.79 62.62 -6.78
C ARG A 69 -17.07 61.47 -5.81
N LEU A 70 -18.28 61.42 -5.25
CA LEU A 70 -18.69 60.35 -4.35
C LEU A 70 -18.81 59.00 -5.09
N LEU A 71 -19.37 59.00 -6.30
CA LEU A 71 -19.45 57.80 -7.14
C LEU A 71 -18.06 57.28 -7.53
N LEU A 72 -17.13 58.18 -7.90
CA LEU A 72 -15.76 57.78 -8.22
C LEU A 72 -15.06 57.13 -7.01
N GLY A 73 -15.22 57.71 -5.82
CA GLY A 73 -14.67 57.14 -4.58
C GLY A 73 -15.23 55.74 -4.27
N LEU A 74 -16.54 55.53 -4.46
CA LEU A 74 -17.16 54.22 -4.30
C LEU A 74 -16.62 53.19 -5.30
N THR A 75 -16.45 53.57 -6.58
CA THR A 75 -15.93 52.63 -7.60
C THR A 75 -14.50 52.15 -7.28
N ILE A 76 -13.64 53.06 -6.80
CA ILE A 76 -12.28 52.72 -6.39
C ILE A 76 -12.30 51.77 -5.18
N PHE A 77 -13.18 52.03 -4.21
CA PHE A 77 -13.34 51.17 -3.04
C PHE A 77 -13.83 49.76 -3.41
N PHE A 78 -14.82 49.64 -4.30
CA PHE A 78 -15.28 48.34 -4.80
C PHE A 78 -14.19 47.59 -5.56
N PHE A 79 -13.37 48.28 -6.35
CA PHE A 79 -12.25 47.67 -7.06
C PHE A 79 -11.17 47.14 -6.10
N LEU A 80 -10.79 47.93 -5.08
CA LEU A 80 -9.79 47.50 -4.09
C LEU A 80 -10.28 46.32 -3.24
N THR A 81 -11.56 46.30 -2.87
CA THR A 81 -12.15 45.20 -2.10
C THR A 81 -12.28 43.92 -2.93
N THR A 82 -12.64 44.01 -4.22
CA THR A 82 -12.66 42.85 -5.11
C THR A 82 -11.27 42.28 -5.36
N VAL A 83 -10.26 43.12 -5.60
CA VAL A 83 -8.86 42.65 -5.72
C VAL A 83 -8.38 42.00 -4.42
N GLY A 84 -8.68 42.60 -3.26
CA GLY A 84 -8.31 42.05 -1.96
C GLY A 84 -8.96 40.69 -1.68
N THR A 85 -10.26 40.54 -1.97
CA THR A 85 -10.97 39.27 -1.79
C THR A 85 -10.49 38.20 -2.75
N LEU A 86 -10.21 38.53 -4.02
CA LEU A 86 -9.56 37.62 -4.98
C LEU A 86 -8.18 37.18 -4.51
N ALA A 87 -7.35 38.09 -4.00
CA ALA A 87 -6.04 37.76 -3.48
C ALA A 87 -6.11 36.80 -2.28
N VAL A 88 -7.05 37.03 -1.36
CA VAL A 88 -7.30 36.12 -0.22
C VAL A 88 -7.81 34.76 -0.70
N PHE A 89 -8.69 34.73 -1.70
CA PHE A 89 -9.21 33.49 -2.25
C PHE A 89 -8.12 32.67 -2.95
N LEU A 90 -7.30 33.32 -3.78
CA LEU A 90 -6.15 32.68 -4.42
C LEU A 90 -5.08 32.26 -3.42
N TRP A 91 -4.83 33.06 -2.37
CA TRP A 91 -3.93 32.69 -1.29
C TRP A 91 -4.45 31.45 -0.56
N ARG A 92 -5.74 31.41 -0.24
CA ARG A 92 -6.37 30.24 0.38
C ARG A 92 -6.27 29.03 -0.54
N GLU A 93 -6.56 29.17 -1.82
CA GLU A 93 -6.54 28.02 -2.72
C GLU A 93 -5.11 27.52 -3.01
N LEU A 94 -4.12 28.40 -3.10
CA LEU A 94 -2.73 28.03 -3.39
C LEU A 94 -1.94 27.61 -2.14
N VAL A 95 -2.24 28.18 -0.98
CA VAL A 95 -1.48 27.95 0.26
C VAL A 95 -2.17 26.95 1.17
N TYR A 96 -3.50 26.96 1.26
CA TYR A 96 -4.24 25.99 2.10
C TYR A 96 -4.38 24.61 1.43
N HIS A 97 -4.20 24.50 0.11
CA HIS A 97 -4.09 23.19 -0.56
C HIS A 97 -2.66 22.62 -0.61
N ARG A 98 -1.70 23.18 0.15
CA ARG A 98 -0.41 22.53 0.38
C ARG A 98 -0.41 21.72 1.68
N PRO A 99 0.29 20.58 1.66
CA PRO A 99 -0.03 19.37 0.93
C PRO A 99 -1.02 18.54 1.77
N THR A 100 -1.95 17.83 1.12
CA THR A 100 -2.49 16.58 1.72
C THR A 100 -1.31 15.84 2.31
N GLU A 101 -1.35 15.48 3.60
CA GLU A 101 -0.33 14.61 4.22
C GLU A 101 0.09 13.59 3.16
N PRO A 102 1.40 13.52 2.83
CA PRO A 102 1.83 12.77 1.66
C PRO A 102 1.22 11.38 1.80
N LEU A 103 0.54 10.88 0.77
CA LEU A 103 -0.28 9.66 0.82
C LEU A 103 0.42 8.51 1.56
N LYS A 104 1.75 8.44 1.40
CA LYS A 104 2.68 7.64 2.19
C LYS A 104 2.39 7.64 3.71
N ASP A 105 2.35 8.81 4.36
CA ASP A 105 2.20 8.92 5.81
C ASP A 105 0.84 8.39 6.28
N LYS A 106 -0.22 8.67 5.51
CA LYS A 106 -1.55 8.10 5.72
C LYS A 106 -1.54 6.58 5.62
N VAL A 107 -0.87 6.03 4.60
CA VAL A 107 -0.73 4.58 4.40
C VAL A 107 0.07 3.93 5.52
N LEU A 108 1.19 4.54 5.95
CA LEU A 108 2.00 4.06 7.06
C LEU A 108 1.22 4.09 8.39
N ALA A 109 0.38 5.10 8.60
CA ALA A 109 -0.48 5.19 9.78
C ALA A 109 -1.59 4.12 9.79
N LYS A 110 -2.20 3.80 8.63
CA LYS A 110 -3.26 2.78 8.52
C LYS A 110 -2.75 1.34 8.58
N PHE A 111 -1.54 1.07 8.09
CA PHE A 111 -0.96 -0.28 8.06
C PHE A 111 0.32 -0.37 8.88
N PRO A 112 0.25 -0.15 10.20
CA PRO A 112 1.44 -0.18 11.05
C PRO A 112 2.07 -1.59 11.06
N GLY A 113 3.40 -1.65 11.03
CA GLY A 113 4.17 -2.89 11.15
C GLY A 113 4.42 -3.68 9.85
N TYR A 114 3.79 -3.30 8.73
CA TYR A 114 4.08 -3.91 7.42
C TYR A 114 5.37 -3.37 6.79
N PHE A 115 5.68 -2.11 7.10
CA PHE A 115 6.69 -1.32 6.45
C PHE A 115 7.89 -1.15 7.37
N ARG A 116 9.10 -1.34 6.82
CA ARG A 116 10.38 -1.13 7.53
C ARG A 116 11.36 -0.38 6.64
N THR A 117 12.20 0.44 7.26
CA THR A 117 13.40 0.99 6.61
C THR A 117 14.45 -0.10 6.41
N THR A 118 15.45 0.16 5.58
CA THR A 118 16.58 -0.77 5.37
C THR A 118 17.37 -0.97 6.66
N GLU A 119 17.51 0.09 7.46
CA GLU A 119 18.19 0.09 8.75
C GLU A 119 17.43 -0.74 9.79
N GLU A 120 16.11 -0.54 9.88
CA GLU A 120 15.24 -1.34 10.75
C GLU A 120 15.25 -2.81 10.35
N GLN A 121 15.29 -3.10 9.05
CA GLN A 121 15.37 -4.48 8.55
C GLN A 121 16.69 -5.15 8.95
N LYS A 122 17.83 -4.45 8.86
CA LYS A 122 19.13 -4.97 9.30
C LYS A 122 19.15 -5.27 10.80
N LEU A 123 18.57 -4.39 11.63
CA LEU A 123 18.44 -4.62 13.07
C LEU A 123 17.55 -5.82 13.37
N PHE A 124 16.45 -5.96 12.62
CA PHE A 124 15.57 -7.11 12.72
C PHE A 124 16.29 -8.41 12.36
N GLU A 125 17.05 -8.43 11.26
CA GLU A 125 17.86 -9.59 10.82
C GLU A 125 18.95 -9.98 11.84
N GLY A 126 19.60 -8.99 12.46
CA GLY A 126 20.58 -9.23 13.52
C GLY A 126 19.98 -10.00 14.69
N ASN A 127 18.81 -9.57 15.17
CA ASN A 127 18.11 -10.25 16.26
C ASN A 127 17.71 -11.69 15.91
N PHE A 128 17.43 -12.01 14.64
CA PHE A 128 17.14 -13.37 14.20
C PHE A 128 18.40 -14.25 14.09
N SER A 129 19.54 -13.64 13.81
CA SER A 129 20.82 -14.36 13.73
C SER A 129 21.29 -14.78 15.11
N ASP A 130 21.13 -13.92 16.12
CA ASP A 130 21.54 -14.17 17.51
C ASP A 130 20.68 -15.24 18.21
N LEU A 131 19.40 -15.38 17.84
CA LEU A 131 18.56 -16.47 18.32
C LEU A 131 18.96 -17.85 17.78
N ASN A 132 19.69 -17.89 16.66
CA ASN A 132 20.09 -19.14 16.01
C ASN A 132 21.55 -19.55 16.34
N THR A 133 22.32 -18.75 17.08
CA THR A 133 23.74 -19.02 17.39
C THR A 133 24.01 -19.86 18.64
N GLY A 134 23.01 -20.49 19.26
CA GLY A 134 23.28 -21.72 20.01
C GLY A 134 22.88 -21.78 21.49
N GLN A 135 21.70 -21.29 21.84
CA GLN A 135 20.98 -21.91 22.94
C GLN A 135 19.60 -22.35 22.45
N PRO A 136 19.30 -23.67 22.38
CA PRO A 136 17.91 -24.07 22.32
C PRO A 136 17.25 -23.43 23.54
N VAL A 137 16.28 -22.54 23.31
CA VAL A 137 15.41 -22.09 24.39
C VAL A 137 14.65 -23.33 24.82
N MET A 138 15.20 -24.05 25.80
CA MET A 138 14.51 -25.07 26.56
C MET A 138 13.44 -24.32 27.33
N VAL A 139 12.31 -24.05 26.68
CA VAL A 139 11.10 -23.71 27.40
C VAL A 139 10.88 -24.90 28.33
N ASN A 140 10.76 -24.64 29.65
CA ASN A 140 10.34 -25.61 30.66
C ASN A 140 8.89 -26.09 30.38
N GLN A 141 8.61 -26.53 29.16
CA GLN A 141 7.44 -27.30 28.81
C GLN A 141 7.78 -28.72 29.20
N SER A 142 7.18 -29.17 30.31
CA SER A 142 6.90 -30.58 30.50
C SER A 142 6.27 -31.09 29.20
N ILE A 143 7.07 -31.86 28.46
CA ILE A 143 6.63 -32.56 27.26
C ILE A 143 5.57 -33.54 27.74
N TYR A 144 4.30 -33.13 27.67
CA TYR A 144 3.22 -34.09 27.64
C TYR A 144 3.42 -34.89 26.36
N ASP A 145 3.73 -36.16 26.56
CA ASP A 145 4.00 -37.19 25.57
C ASP A 145 2.75 -37.44 24.73
N TYR A 146 2.41 -36.50 23.84
CA TYR A 146 1.46 -36.75 22.78
C TYR A 146 2.21 -37.54 21.72
N GLY A 147 1.96 -38.84 21.68
CA GLY A 147 2.59 -39.85 20.84
C GLY A 147 2.94 -39.36 19.43
N TYR A 148 4.14 -38.81 19.31
CA TYR A 148 4.84 -38.77 18.06
C TYR A 148 5.18 -40.21 17.74
N THR A 149 4.66 -40.73 16.62
CA THR A 149 5.27 -41.84 15.92
C THR A 149 6.72 -41.46 15.64
N SER A 150 7.59 -41.85 16.56
CA SER A 150 9.02 -41.71 16.47
C SER A 150 9.49 -42.56 15.30
N CYS A 151 9.89 -41.91 14.21
CA CYS A 151 10.85 -42.53 13.31
C CYS A 151 12.13 -42.71 14.12
N SER A 152 12.29 -43.88 14.72
CA SER A 152 13.57 -44.33 15.27
C SER A 152 14.54 -44.47 14.10
N ILE A 153 15.30 -43.41 13.83
CA ILE A 153 16.42 -43.45 12.91
C ILE A 153 17.49 -44.34 13.57
N ASN A 154 17.42 -45.64 13.32
CA ASN A 154 18.53 -46.57 13.53
C ASN A 154 19.60 -46.30 12.45
N CYS A 155 20.20 -45.11 12.49
CA CYS A 155 21.48 -44.90 11.83
C CYS A 155 22.52 -45.67 12.64
N ARG A 156 22.96 -46.83 12.15
CA ARG A 156 24.10 -47.57 12.71
C ARG A 156 25.29 -46.60 12.86
N GLN A 157 25.54 -46.22 14.11
CA GLN A 157 26.62 -45.34 14.52
C GLN A 157 27.93 -46.07 14.33
N ASN A 158 28.78 -45.62 13.40
CA ASN A 158 30.23 -45.90 13.46
C ASN A 158 31.09 -44.77 12.89
N PHE A 159 30.52 -43.58 12.64
CA PHE A 159 31.32 -42.41 12.31
C PHE A 159 31.08 -41.32 13.36
N ARG A 160 32.06 -41.12 14.24
CA ARG A 160 32.21 -39.90 15.03
C ARG A 160 32.46 -38.73 14.07
N ARG A 161 31.43 -38.28 13.35
CA ARG A 161 31.51 -37.05 12.57
C ARG A 161 31.60 -35.89 13.56
N LYS A 162 32.71 -35.15 13.50
CA LYS A 162 32.86 -33.83 14.14
C LYS A 162 31.57 -33.06 13.91
N ARG A 163 30.98 -32.48 14.97
CA ARG A 163 29.86 -31.53 14.83
C ARG A 163 30.28 -30.51 13.78
N GLN A 164 29.62 -30.53 12.63
CA GLN A 164 29.83 -29.49 11.63
C GLN A 164 29.31 -28.19 12.23
N THR A 165 30.16 -27.19 12.29
CA THR A 165 29.78 -25.84 12.70
C THR A 165 28.95 -25.26 11.56
N TYR A 166 27.67 -25.06 11.79
CA TYR A 166 26.75 -24.57 10.77
C TYR A 166 26.71 -23.04 10.76
N ALA A 167 26.31 -22.47 9.62
CA ALA A 167 26.13 -21.04 9.48
C ALA A 167 24.97 -20.57 10.40
N PRO A 168 25.08 -19.38 11.01
CA PRO A 168 24.01 -18.79 11.79
C PRO A 168 22.74 -18.63 10.93
N GLY A 169 21.57 -18.95 11.49
CA GLY A 169 20.27 -18.86 10.80
C GLY A 169 19.78 -20.14 10.10
N SER A 170 20.46 -21.27 10.28
CA SER A 170 20.06 -22.56 9.74
C SER A 170 19.28 -23.41 10.76
N ILE A 171 18.10 -23.91 10.37
CA ILE A 171 17.28 -24.84 11.19
C ILE A 171 17.36 -26.25 10.60
N PHE A 172 17.66 -27.23 11.45
CA PHE A 172 17.84 -28.64 11.07
C PHE A 172 16.61 -29.49 11.37
N HIS A 173 16.11 -30.17 10.35
CA HIS A 173 15.05 -31.17 10.47
C HIS A 173 15.49 -32.47 9.78
N GLY A 174 16.23 -33.32 10.50
CA GLY A 174 16.79 -34.56 9.94
C GLY A 174 17.82 -34.27 8.84
N CYS A 175 17.53 -34.68 7.59
CA CYS A 175 18.40 -34.44 6.43
C CYS A 175 18.29 -33.01 5.84
N CYS A 176 17.38 -32.19 6.33
CA CYS A 176 17.01 -30.94 5.66
C CYS A 176 17.48 -29.71 6.46
N VAL A 177 17.99 -28.73 5.73
CA VAL A 177 18.51 -27.46 6.25
C VAL A 177 17.71 -26.33 5.64
N SER A 178 17.04 -25.55 6.50
CA SER A 178 16.30 -24.35 6.10
C SER A 178 17.17 -23.13 6.34
N ASN A 179 17.50 -22.38 5.28
CA ASN A 179 18.26 -21.13 5.37
C ASN A 179 17.28 -19.96 5.28
N THR A 180 17.09 -19.24 6.38
CA THR A 180 16.16 -18.11 6.44
C THR A 180 16.76 -16.87 5.76
N TYR A 181 15.95 -16.14 5.01
CA TYR A 181 16.28 -14.85 4.42
C TYR A 181 15.03 -13.95 4.36
N PHE A 182 15.19 -12.68 4.02
CA PHE A 182 14.07 -11.75 3.86
C PHE A 182 13.93 -11.31 2.41
N ALA A 183 12.76 -11.54 1.84
CA ALA A 183 12.42 -11.16 0.48
C ALA A 183 11.60 -9.85 0.48
N SER A 184 11.80 -9.00 -0.54
CA SER A 184 11.00 -7.79 -0.76
C SER A 184 10.59 -7.68 -2.23
N PRO A 185 9.74 -8.60 -2.73
CA PRO A 185 9.33 -8.60 -4.13
C PRO A 185 8.40 -7.42 -4.44
N GLU A 186 8.50 -6.88 -5.66
CA GLU A 186 7.61 -5.81 -6.14
C GLU A 186 6.24 -6.35 -6.56
N THR A 187 6.22 -7.55 -7.15
CA THR A 187 4.99 -8.24 -7.54
C THR A 187 5.02 -9.69 -7.05
N LYS A 188 3.84 -10.22 -6.72
CA LYS A 188 3.69 -11.61 -6.27
C LYS A 188 2.29 -12.12 -6.62
N MET A 189 2.16 -13.41 -6.91
CA MET A 189 0.85 -14.07 -7.00
C MET A 189 0.28 -14.26 -5.60
N ASN A 190 -0.95 -13.79 -5.38
CA ASN A 190 -1.67 -14.06 -4.14
C ASN A 190 -2.13 -15.52 -4.05
N ILE A 191 -2.76 -15.90 -2.93
CA ILE A 191 -3.30 -17.24 -2.73
C ILE A 191 -4.39 -17.64 -3.74
N PHE A 192 -4.99 -16.65 -4.45
CA PHE A 192 -5.99 -16.86 -5.49
C PHE A 192 -5.39 -16.95 -6.90
N GLY A 193 -4.05 -16.92 -7.04
CA GLY A 193 -3.36 -16.98 -8.33
C GLY A 193 -3.38 -15.68 -9.13
N VAL A 194 -3.80 -14.56 -8.52
CA VAL A 194 -3.82 -13.24 -9.16
C VAL A 194 -2.51 -12.52 -8.86
N MET A 195 -1.86 -11.99 -9.89
CA MET A 195 -0.68 -11.15 -9.74
C MET A 195 -1.06 -9.82 -9.08
N LYS A 196 -0.38 -9.46 -8.00
CA LYS A 196 -0.60 -8.20 -7.27
C LYS A 196 0.72 -7.45 -7.11
N THR A 197 0.64 -6.13 -7.13
CA THR A 197 1.78 -5.24 -6.88
C THR A 197 1.82 -4.86 -5.41
N ILE A 198 2.94 -5.20 -4.76
CA ILE A 198 3.19 -4.92 -3.34
C ILE A 198 3.68 -3.48 -3.21
N VAL A 199 3.12 -2.77 -2.24
CA VAL A 199 3.40 -1.34 -2.04
C VAL A 199 4.81 -1.19 -1.46
N HIS A 200 5.65 -0.41 -2.16
CA HIS A 200 6.98 0.00 -1.70
C HIS A 200 7.13 1.52 -1.84
N TYR A 201 7.84 2.13 -0.90
CA TYR A 201 8.24 3.53 -0.96
C TYR A 201 9.77 3.62 -1.00
N VAL A 202 10.32 4.74 -1.49
CA VAL A 202 11.76 4.94 -1.72
C VAL A 202 12.64 4.51 -0.53
N ASN A 203 12.21 4.80 0.70
CA ASN A 203 12.98 4.50 1.92
C ASN A 203 12.30 3.47 2.85
N VAL A 204 11.15 2.92 2.44
CA VAL A 204 10.36 2.04 3.31
C VAL A 204 9.74 0.92 2.48
N ARG A 205 10.04 -0.32 2.82
CA ARG A 205 9.64 -1.50 2.06
C ARG A 205 8.94 -2.52 2.95
N GLN A 206 8.21 -3.43 2.33
CA GLN A 206 7.67 -4.61 2.99
C GLN A 206 8.66 -5.77 2.83
N TYR A 207 9.04 -6.39 3.95
CA TYR A 207 9.98 -7.52 3.98
C TYR A 207 9.28 -8.75 4.54
N PHE A 208 9.43 -9.87 3.83
CA PHE A 208 8.77 -11.14 4.11
C PHE A 208 9.83 -12.17 4.45
N GLN A 209 9.62 -12.91 5.54
CA GLN A 209 10.53 -13.99 5.92
C GLN A 209 10.32 -15.18 4.96
N ALA A 210 11.38 -15.61 4.29
CA ALA A 210 11.36 -16.78 3.43
C ALA A 210 12.49 -17.72 3.84
N THR A 211 12.43 -18.99 3.43
CA THR A 211 13.57 -19.88 3.60
C THR A 211 13.88 -20.67 2.35
N ASN A 212 15.16 -20.93 2.13
CA ASN A 212 15.65 -21.81 1.09
C ASN A 212 15.89 -23.19 1.66
N CYS A 213 15.33 -24.21 1.01
CA CYS A 213 15.50 -25.58 1.42
C CYS A 213 16.68 -26.27 0.74
N SER A 214 17.53 -26.91 1.55
CA SER A 214 18.67 -27.70 1.07
C SER A 214 18.77 -29.04 1.80
N SER A 215 19.28 -30.07 1.13
CA SER A 215 19.53 -31.39 1.71
C SER A 215 21.00 -31.56 2.08
N VAL A 216 21.27 -32.17 3.24
CA VAL A 216 22.64 -32.51 3.65
C VAL A 216 23.23 -33.58 2.72
N ILE A 217 24.45 -33.34 2.23
CA ILE A 217 25.16 -34.26 1.34
C ILE A 217 25.32 -35.64 2.00
N GLY A 218 24.91 -36.70 1.28
CA GLY A 218 25.00 -38.08 1.74
C GLY A 218 23.85 -38.55 2.63
N CYS A 219 22.81 -37.73 2.84
CA CYS A 219 21.61 -38.15 3.55
C CYS A 219 20.60 -38.75 2.57
N THR A 220 20.38 -40.06 2.63
CA THR A 220 19.44 -40.79 1.75
C THR A 220 18.14 -41.18 2.44
N GLY A 221 18.00 -40.89 3.74
CA GLY A 221 16.86 -41.33 4.54
C GLY A 221 15.57 -40.55 4.34
N CYS A 222 15.60 -39.40 3.65
CA CYS A 222 14.39 -38.67 3.28
C CYS A 222 14.62 -37.69 2.14
N ARG A 223 13.52 -37.26 1.52
CA ARG A 223 13.47 -36.18 0.53
C ARG A 223 13.04 -34.88 1.20
N CYS A 224 13.86 -33.85 1.05
CA CYS A 224 13.55 -32.51 1.55
C CYS A 224 12.51 -31.83 0.65
N THR A 225 11.43 -31.36 1.26
CA THR A 225 10.37 -30.61 0.60
C THR A 225 10.19 -29.25 1.27
N GLN A 226 10.06 -28.21 0.46
CA GLN A 226 9.79 -26.85 0.90
C GLN A 226 8.32 -26.72 1.29
N ASP A 227 8.05 -26.41 2.57
CA ASP A 227 6.70 -26.02 2.99
C ASP A 227 6.42 -24.58 2.58
N ARG A 228 5.14 -24.18 2.56
CA ARG A 228 4.71 -22.81 2.22
C ARG A 228 4.17 -22.12 3.46
N SER A 229 4.63 -20.91 3.71
CA SER A 229 4.06 -20.00 4.71
C SER A 229 3.11 -19.02 4.06
N VAL A 230 2.00 -18.70 4.74
CA VAL A 230 1.07 -17.65 4.30
C VAL A 230 1.41 -16.37 5.07
N GLN A 231 1.68 -15.30 4.34
CA GLN A 231 1.94 -13.98 4.92
C GLN A 231 1.04 -12.94 4.27
N THR A 232 0.77 -11.85 5.00
CA THR A 232 -0.03 -10.73 4.51
C THR A 232 0.85 -9.62 3.98
N ALA A 233 0.41 -8.94 2.92
CA ALA A 233 1.06 -7.74 2.40
C ALA A 233 0.04 -6.66 2.05
N VAL A 234 0.45 -5.40 2.11
CA VAL A 234 -0.30 -4.26 1.59
C VAL A 234 -0.04 -4.15 0.09
N VAL A 235 -1.10 -4.13 -0.70
CA VAL A 235 -1.06 -4.10 -2.16
C VAL A 235 -1.98 -3.01 -2.71
N PHE A 236 -1.77 -2.65 -3.97
CA PHE A 236 -2.72 -1.82 -4.71
C PHE A 236 -3.98 -2.63 -5.06
N LYS A 237 -5.15 -2.00 -4.97
CA LYS A 237 -6.41 -2.55 -5.49
C LYS A 237 -6.30 -2.76 -7.00
N ALA A 238 -7.06 -3.73 -7.51
CA ALA A 238 -7.06 -4.02 -8.95
C ALA A 238 -7.60 -2.81 -9.74
N GLY A 239 -6.92 -2.47 -10.85
CA GLY A 239 -7.31 -1.35 -11.72
C GLY A 239 -6.74 0.01 -11.30
N VAL A 240 -6.04 0.11 -10.16
CA VAL A 240 -5.38 1.36 -9.74
C VAL A 240 -3.98 1.42 -10.34
N THR A 241 -3.72 2.43 -11.16
CA THR A 241 -2.37 2.75 -11.70
C THR A 241 -1.66 3.83 -10.90
N THR A 242 -2.42 4.82 -10.43
CA THR A 242 -1.95 5.96 -9.64
C THR A 242 -2.80 6.01 -8.37
N PRO A 243 -2.24 5.68 -7.20
CA PRO A 243 -2.97 5.73 -5.94
C PRO A 243 -3.16 7.19 -5.54
N ASP A 244 -4.41 7.62 -5.43
CA ASP A 244 -4.76 9.00 -5.05
C ASP A 244 -5.26 9.05 -3.60
N ASP A 245 -5.82 7.95 -3.11
CA ASP A 245 -6.33 7.86 -1.74
C ASP A 245 -5.96 6.56 -1.03
N ILE A 246 -6.09 6.59 0.30
CA ILE A 246 -5.82 5.47 1.20
C ILE A 246 -6.77 4.28 0.96
N GLU A 247 -7.87 4.51 0.26
CA GLU A 247 -8.82 3.49 -0.15
C GLU A 247 -8.30 2.64 -1.31
N ASP A 248 -7.28 3.09 -2.04
CA ASP A 248 -6.67 2.36 -3.16
C ASP A 248 -5.76 1.20 -2.70
N PHE A 249 -5.64 1.04 -1.38
CA PHE A 249 -4.79 0.04 -0.74
C PHE A 249 -5.65 -1.02 -0.04
N GLU A 250 -5.25 -2.28 -0.20
CA GLU A 250 -5.85 -3.42 0.49
C GLU A 250 -4.79 -4.36 1.04
N THR A 251 -5.15 -5.19 2.02
CA THR A 251 -4.30 -6.30 2.46
C THR A 251 -4.66 -7.57 1.70
N ASN A 252 -3.66 -8.34 1.30
CA ASN A 252 -3.85 -9.61 0.61
C ASN A 252 -2.90 -10.68 1.15
N PHE A 253 -3.20 -11.95 0.88
CA PHE A 253 -2.45 -13.10 1.38
C PHE A 253 -1.58 -13.69 0.27
N PHE A 254 -0.34 -14.03 0.61
CA PHE A 254 0.68 -14.53 -0.33
C PHE A 254 1.36 -15.78 0.22
N TYR A 255 1.72 -16.69 -0.69
CA TYR A 255 2.58 -17.82 -0.38
C TYR A 255 4.05 -17.41 -0.47
N PHE A 256 4.79 -17.65 0.60
CA PHE A 256 6.25 -17.56 0.67
C PHE A 256 6.83 -18.92 1.04
N ASP A 257 8.08 -19.15 0.65
CA ASP A 257 8.79 -20.38 0.98
C ASP A 257 9.00 -20.44 2.51
N GLY A 258 8.34 -21.41 3.15
CA GLY A 258 8.33 -21.66 4.59
C GLY A 258 9.54 -22.48 5.04
N CYS A 259 9.41 -23.39 5.99
CA CYS A 259 10.53 -24.25 6.43
C CYS A 259 10.70 -25.51 5.56
N CYS A 260 11.88 -26.13 5.60
CA CYS A 260 12.07 -27.48 5.07
C CYS A 260 11.36 -28.52 5.92
N THR A 261 10.75 -29.48 5.24
CA THR A 261 10.23 -30.71 5.84
C THR A 261 10.91 -31.93 5.21
N CYS A 262 11.24 -32.91 6.02
CA CYS A 262 11.84 -34.18 5.62
C CYS A 262 10.69 -35.19 5.40
N ARG A 263 10.47 -35.62 4.15
CA ARG A 263 9.48 -36.65 3.80
C ARG A 263 10.17 -37.98 3.55
N ASN A 264 9.72 -39.02 4.26
CA ASN A 264 10.24 -40.36 4.05
C ASN A 264 9.96 -40.80 2.60
N THR A 265 10.99 -41.33 1.93
CA THR A 265 10.93 -41.80 0.54
C THR A 265 10.52 -43.25 0.45
#